data_AF-A0A933GDY9-F1
#
_entry.id   AF-A0A933GDY9-F1
#
_cell.length_a   1.000
_cell.length_b   1.000
_cell.length_c   1.000
_cell.angle_alpha   90.00
_cell.angle_beta   90.00
_cell.angle_gamma   90.00
#
_symmetry.space_group_name_H-M   'P 1'
#
loop_
_entity.id
_entity.type
_entity.pdbx_description
1 polymer ?
#
loop_
_entity_poly.entity_id
_entity_poly.type
_entity_poly.pdbx_seq_one_letter_code
_entity_poly.pdbx_strand_id
1 'polypeptide(L)'
;MEREHPTELVDRRVEDGLQRGRAVEVVFDGRRIPAFEGETVAAALLAAGTRVLRTTARYAAPRGLYCGMGVCFECVMTVDGRPNVRTCQTQVADGMRIETQKGEGQWTLDIGSKSSPKDAPPAKEPSPTHTSSPPLPPTTKCGCGT
;
A
#
# COMPACT_ATOMS: atom_id res chain seq x y z
N MET A 1 12.78 -16.19 -6.80
CA MET A 1 12.53 -17.02 -5.61
C MET A 1 11.38 -16.38 -4.84
N GLU A 2 10.17 -16.50 -5.38
CA GLU A 2 8.95 -16.02 -4.76
C GLU A 2 8.71 -16.86 -3.51
N ARG A 3 9.04 -16.30 -2.34
CA ARG A 3 8.71 -16.95 -1.07
C ARG A 3 7.21 -16.79 -0.90
N GLU A 4 6.45 -17.77 -1.39
CA GLU A 4 5.05 -17.96 -1.04
C GLU A 4 4.95 -17.94 0.49
N HIS A 5 4.49 -16.82 1.03
CA HIS A 5 4.28 -16.68 2.46
C HIS A 5 3.06 -17.53 2.81
N PRO A 6 3.19 -18.50 3.72
CA PRO A 6 2.08 -19.35 4.13
C PRO A 6 0.89 -18.47 4.50
N THR A 7 -0.22 -18.73 3.84
CA THR A 7 -1.49 -18.03 4.06
C THR A 7 -2.16 -18.53 5.35
N GLU A 8 -1.48 -19.31 6.19
CA GLU A 8 -2.00 -19.71 7.49
C GLU A 8 -2.04 -18.51 8.45
N LEU A 9 -3.19 -18.34 9.09
CA LEU A 9 -3.44 -17.31 10.08
C LEU A 9 -2.65 -17.66 11.35
N VAL A 10 -1.38 -17.26 11.39
CA VAL A 10 -0.53 -17.42 12.57
C VAL A 10 -0.65 -16.14 13.39
N ASP A 11 -1.11 -16.25 14.64
CA ASP A 11 -1.01 -15.13 15.59
C ASP A 11 0.41 -15.07 16.16
N ARG A 12 1.11 -13.96 15.89
CA ARG A 12 2.50 -13.71 16.32
C ARG A 12 2.61 -12.78 17.52
N ARG A 13 1.51 -12.57 18.23
CA ARG A 13 1.49 -11.80 19.47
C ARG A 13 2.30 -12.48 20.56
N VAL A 14 2.93 -11.67 21.41
CA VAL A 14 3.56 -12.14 22.64
C VAL A 14 2.46 -12.31 23.68
N GLU A 15 2.35 -13.51 24.24
CA GLU A 15 1.29 -13.86 25.20
C GLU A 15 1.73 -13.71 26.67
N ASP A 16 2.99 -14.00 26.97
CA ASP A 16 3.47 -14.05 28.36
C ASP A 16 3.57 -12.66 29.00
N GLY A 17 2.89 -12.48 30.14
CA GLY A 17 3.02 -11.31 31.01
C GLY A 17 2.38 -10.02 30.50
N LEU A 18 1.57 -10.07 29.44
CA LEU A 18 0.91 -8.90 28.85
C LEU A 18 -0.61 -8.97 29.02
N GLN A 19 -1.22 -7.85 29.40
CA GLN A 19 -2.68 -7.70 29.40
C GLN A 19 -3.11 -7.00 28.11
N ARG A 20 -3.99 -7.64 27.34
CA ARG A 20 -4.57 -7.08 26.10
C ARG A 20 -5.95 -6.51 26.37
N GLY A 21 -6.41 -5.63 25.47
CA GLY A 21 -7.79 -5.14 25.48
C GLY A 21 -8.81 -6.23 25.16
N ARG A 22 -10.07 -5.84 24.98
CA ARG A 22 -11.14 -6.75 24.55
C ARG A 22 -10.79 -7.39 23.21
N ALA A 23 -11.00 -8.69 23.08
CA ALA A 23 -10.85 -9.40 21.81
C ALA A 23 -11.95 -8.96 20.83
N VAL A 24 -11.55 -8.66 19.59
CA VAL A 24 -12.42 -8.22 18.49
C VAL A 24 -12.03 -8.94 17.21
N GLU A 25 -12.95 -9.02 16.25
CA GLU A 25 -12.72 -9.67 14.97
C GLU A 25 -12.76 -8.62 13.84
N VAL A 26 -11.73 -8.60 12.99
CA VAL A 26 -11.71 -7.78 11.77
C VAL A 26 -11.73 -8.66 10.53
N VAL A 27 -12.28 -8.15 9.43
CA VAL A 27 -12.36 -8.87 8.16
C VAL A 27 -11.35 -8.27 7.19
N PHE A 28 -10.28 -9.00 6.88
CA PHE A 28 -9.26 -8.61 5.93
C PHE A 28 -9.35 -9.46 4.65
N ASP A 29 -9.59 -8.83 3.50
CA ASP A 29 -9.72 -9.51 2.19
C ASP A 29 -10.66 -10.74 2.25
N GLY A 30 -11.76 -10.62 3.00
CA GLY A 30 -12.75 -11.68 3.22
C GLY A 30 -12.38 -12.71 4.30
N ARG A 31 -11.21 -12.59 4.94
CA ARG A 31 -10.71 -13.48 5.98
C ARG A 31 -10.87 -12.84 7.36
N ARG A 32 -11.34 -13.61 8.33
CA ARG A 32 -11.45 -13.15 9.72
C ARG A 32 -10.08 -13.20 10.40
N ILE A 33 -9.74 -12.12 11.09
CA ILE A 33 -8.48 -11.97 11.81
C ILE A 33 -8.77 -11.55 13.25
N PRO A 34 -8.21 -12.26 14.25
CA PRO A 34 -8.31 -11.85 15.64
C PRO A 34 -7.47 -10.60 15.89
N ALA A 35 -8.08 -9.65 16.60
CA ALA A 35 -7.44 -8.42 17.04
C ALA A 35 -7.87 -8.08 18.47
N PHE A 36 -7.20 -7.09 19.06
CA PHE A 36 -7.53 -6.61 20.39
C PHE A 36 -7.73 -5.11 20.38
N GLU A 37 -8.72 -4.62 21.12
CA GLU A 37 -8.92 -3.19 21.29
C GLU A 37 -7.65 -2.52 21.84
N GLY A 38 -7.36 -1.34 21.30
CA GLY A 38 -6.10 -0.61 21.57
C GLY A 38 -4.99 -0.92 20.56
N GLU A 39 -5.10 -1.99 19.77
CA GLU A 39 -4.19 -2.23 18.66
C GLU A 39 -4.53 -1.33 17.45
N THR A 40 -3.52 -1.06 16.61
CA THR A 40 -3.76 -0.47 15.29
C THR A 40 -4.05 -1.56 14.27
N VAL A 41 -4.76 -1.20 13.19
CA VAL A 41 -5.05 -2.12 12.09
C VAL A 41 -3.75 -2.72 11.53
N ALA A 42 -2.72 -1.91 11.34
CA ALA A 42 -1.43 -2.41 10.86
C ALA A 42 -0.77 -3.40 11.83
N ALA A 43 -0.86 -3.16 13.14
CA ALA A 43 -0.31 -4.07 14.16
C ALA A 43 -1.05 -5.41 14.17
N ALA A 44 -2.39 -5.39 14.10
CA ALA A 44 -3.19 -6.60 14.05
C ALA A 44 -2.91 -7.44 12.80
N LEU A 45 -2.79 -6.79 11.62
CA LEU A 45 -2.44 -7.48 10.37
C LEU A 45 -1.02 -8.05 10.41
N LEU A 46 -0.06 -7.32 10.99
CA LEU A 46 1.31 -7.79 11.14
C LEU A 46 1.39 -9.01 12.09
N ALA A 47 0.64 -8.96 13.19
CA ALA A 47 0.49 -10.07 14.13
C ALA A 47 -0.08 -11.32 13.43
N ALA A 48 -1.07 -11.14 12.57
CA ALA A 48 -1.64 -12.20 11.72
C ALA A 48 -0.72 -12.66 10.57
N GLY A 49 0.50 -12.11 10.48
CA GLY A 49 1.50 -12.49 9.50
C GLY A 49 1.47 -11.73 8.18
N THR A 50 0.55 -10.78 8.01
CA THR A 50 0.38 -9.98 6.79
C THR A 50 1.45 -8.89 6.72
N ARG A 51 2.32 -8.97 5.72
CA ARG A 51 3.41 -7.99 5.50
C ARG A 51 3.15 -7.02 4.35
N VAL A 52 2.38 -7.45 3.36
CA VAL A 52 2.02 -6.63 2.20
C VAL A 52 0.62 -6.08 2.43
N LEU A 53 0.50 -4.76 2.47
CA LEU A 53 -0.73 -4.03 2.75
C LEU A 53 -1.31 -3.35 1.50
N ARG A 54 -0.44 -3.02 0.54
CA ARG A 54 -0.82 -2.40 -0.73
C ARG A 54 0.18 -2.67 -1.84
N THR A 55 -0.18 -2.31 -3.07
CA THR A 55 0.73 -2.26 -4.21
C THR A 55 0.81 -0.84 -4.80
N THR A 56 2.00 -0.41 -5.23
CA THR A 56 2.17 0.91 -5.84
C THR A 56 1.50 1.01 -7.21
N ALA A 57 1.01 2.20 -7.59
CA ALA A 57 0.29 2.39 -8.85
C ALA A 57 1.15 2.12 -10.10
N ARG A 58 2.41 2.58 -10.07
CA ARG A 58 3.29 2.53 -11.26
C ARG A 58 3.88 1.15 -11.54
N TYR A 59 4.35 0.46 -10.49
CA TYR A 59 5.14 -0.76 -10.65
C TYR A 59 4.52 -1.99 -9.97
N ALA A 60 3.29 -1.85 -9.43
CA ALA A 60 2.66 -2.89 -8.61
C ALA A 60 3.56 -3.41 -7.48
N ALA A 61 4.51 -2.60 -7.01
CA ALA A 61 5.49 -3.04 -6.03
C ALA A 61 4.81 -3.21 -4.67
N PRO A 62 5.04 -4.34 -3.97
CA PRO A 62 4.42 -4.59 -2.67
C PRO A 62 4.97 -3.61 -1.62
N ARG A 63 4.05 -3.08 -0.81
CA ARG A 63 4.36 -2.15 0.28
C ARG A 63 3.66 -2.59 1.55
N GLY A 64 4.21 -2.22 2.70
CA GLY A 64 3.76 -2.69 4.00
C GLY A 64 4.06 -1.70 5.12
N LEU A 65 3.92 -2.16 6.37
CA LEU A 65 4.26 -1.36 7.54
C LEU A 65 5.76 -1.04 7.55
N TYR A 66 6.09 0.24 7.56
CA TYR A 66 7.48 0.73 7.61
C TYR A 66 7.73 1.63 8.82
N CYS A 67 7.16 2.85 8.82
CA CYS A 67 7.47 3.85 9.86
C CYS A 67 6.65 3.72 11.15
N GLY A 68 5.47 3.08 11.13
CA GLY A 68 4.53 3.05 12.27
C GLY A 68 3.89 4.40 12.65
N MET A 69 4.49 5.53 12.27
CA MET A 69 4.04 6.88 12.64
C MET A 69 3.10 7.54 11.61
N GLY A 70 2.91 6.92 10.45
CA GLY A 70 2.04 7.39 9.36
C GLY A 70 2.61 8.48 8.45
N VAL A 71 3.91 8.79 8.54
CA VAL A 71 4.58 9.74 7.64
C VAL A 71 4.94 9.14 6.27
N CYS A 72 5.17 7.83 6.19
CA CYS A 72 5.64 7.19 4.95
C CYS A 72 4.52 6.83 3.95
N PHE A 73 3.26 6.80 4.39
CA PHE A 73 2.11 6.35 3.58
C PHE A 73 2.22 4.94 2.97
N GLU A 74 3.14 4.11 3.45
CA GLU A 74 3.26 2.73 2.97
C GLU A 74 2.21 1.78 3.57
N CYS A 75 1.64 2.17 4.72
CA CYS A 75 0.62 1.42 5.46
C CYS A 75 -0.82 1.69 4.95
N VAL A 76 -1.02 2.36 3.81
CA VAL A 76 -2.38 2.75 3.40
C VAL A 76 -3.17 1.57 2.84
N MET A 77 -4.43 1.46 3.25
CA MET A 77 -5.37 0.41 2.83
C MET A 77 -6.78 1.00 2.64
N THR A 78 -7.69 0.22 2.09
CA THR A 78 -9.12 0.56 2.11
C THR A 78 -9.72 0.02 3.40
N VAL A 79 -10.31 0.90 4.20
CA VAL A 79 -10.96 0.53 5.47
C VAL A 79 -12.40 1.02 5.43
N ASP A 80 -13.35 0.10 5.60
CA ASP A 80 -14.79 0.34 5.55
C ASP A 80 -15.21 1.13 4.29
N GLY A 81 -14.64 0.74 3.14
CA GLY A 81 -14.87 1.38 1.84
C GLY A 81 -14.14 2.70 1.62
N ARG A 82 -13.38 3.20 2.60
CA ARG A 82 -12.58 4.42 2.47
C ARG A 82 -11.15 4.08 2.06
N PRO A 83 -10.69 4.44 0.85
CA PRO A 83 -9.31 4.22 0.44
C PRO A 83 -8.33 5.17 1.16
N ASN A 84 -7.04 4.89 1.03
CA ASN A 84 -5.92 5.70 1.53
C ASN A 84 -5.90 5.90 3.05
N VAL A 85 -6.50 4.98 3.81
CA VAL A 85 -6.54 5.04 5.27
C VAL A 85 -5.21 4.55 5.84
N ARG A 86 -4.58 5.36 6.70
CA ARG A 86 -3.33 5.02 7.37
C ARG A 86 -3.59 4.00 8.49
N THR A 87 -3.53 2.72 8.15
CA THR A 87 -3.76 1.60 9.09
C THR A 87 -2.82 1.58 10.30
N CYS A 88 -1.66 2.23 10.19
CA CYS A 88 -0.71 2.39 11.28
C CYS A 88 -1.10 3.44 12.33
N GLN A 89 -2.11 4.28 12.05
CA GLN A 89 -2.72 5.20 13.03
C GLN A 89 -4.18 4.87 13.34
N THR A 90 -4.82 4.01 12.53
CA THR A 90 -6.21 3.60 12.72
C THR A 90 -6.30 2.50 13.77
N GLN A 91 -7.10 2.71 14.80
CA GLN A 91 -7.40 1.70 15.82
C GLN A 91 -8.33 0.62 15.24
N VAL A 92 -8.14 -0.62 15.68
CA VAL A 92 -9.07 -1.70 15.33
C VAL A 92 -10.41 -1.50 16.03
N ALA A 93 -11.48 -1.85 15.33
CA ALA A 93 -12.83 -1.95 15.88
C ALA A 93 -13.46 -3.26 15.41
N ASP A 94 -14.35 -3.81 16.24
CA ASP A 94 -15.04 -5.06 15.92
C ASP A 94 -15.87 -4.93 14.63
N GLY A 95 -15.79 -5.94 13.77
CA GLY A 95 -16.49 -5.99 12.49
C GLY A 95 -15.91 -5.10 11.38
N MET A 96 -14.79 -4.42 11.62
CA MET A 96 -14.13 -3.56 10.63
C MET A 96 -13.74 -4.35 9.37
N ARG A 97 -13.99 -3.77 8.20
CA ARG A 97 -13.66 -4.36 6.89
C ARG A 97 -12.44 -3.69 6.31
N ILE A 98 -11.42 -4.48 6.01
CA ILE A 98 -10.12 -4.02 5.53
C ILE A 98 -9.82 -4.74 4.23
N GLU A 99 -9.41 -3.98 3.22
CA GLU A 99 -9.07 -4.52 1.91
C GLU A 99 -7.69 -4.04 1.47
N THR A 100 -6.92 -4.94 0.84
CA THR A 100 -5.64 -4.61 0.24
C THR A 100 -5.82 -3.54 -0.84
N GLN A 101 -5.19 -2.38 -0.65
CA GLN A 101 -5.29 -1.31 -1.63
C GLN A 101 -4.40 -1.56 -2.84
N LYS A 102 -4.97 -1.43 -4.03
CA LYS A 102 -4.23 -1.44 -5.30
C LYS A 102 -4.10 -0.01 -5.82
N GLY A 103 -2.88 0.41 -6.14
CA GLY A 103 -2.62 1.72 -6.73
C GLY A 103 -3.02 2.89 -5.81
N GLU A 104 -3.74 3.86 -6.37
CA GLU A 104 -4.18 5.07 -5.64
C GLU A 104 -5.45 4.85 -4.80
N GLY A 105 -6.05 3.64 -4.85
CA GLY A 105 -7.32 3.34 -4.18
C GLY A 105 -8.53 3.91 -4.92
N GLN A 106 -9.68 3.24 -4.80
CA GLN A 106 -10.90 3.63 -5.50
C GLN A 106 -11.77 4.53 -4.61
N TRP A 107 -11.96 5.78 -5.03
CA TRP A 107 -12.88 6.71 -4.37
C TRP A 107 -14.26 6.61 -5.04
N THR A 108 -15.27 6.21 -4.28
CA THR A 108 -16.67 6.37 -4.68
C THR A 108 -17.10 7.81 -4.40
N LEU A 109 -16.96 8.68 -5.40
CA LEU A 109 -17.48 10.04 -5.36
C LEU A 109 -18.93 10.04 -5.88
N ASP A 110 -19.87 10.53 -5.09
CA ASP A 110 -21.26 10.82 -5.46
C ASP A 110 -21.40 12.09 -6.34
N ILE A 111 -20.27 12.73 -6.65
CA ILE A 111 -20.17 13.84 -7.60
C ILE A 111 -20.01 13.27 -9.01
N GLY A 112 -21.13 12.97 -9.69
CA GLY A 112 -21.19 12.84 -11.16
C GLY A 112 -20.04 12.07 -11.82
N SER A 113 -19.89 10.79 -11.44
CA SER A 113 -19.12 9.72 -12.10
C SER A 113 -18.11 10.11 -13.18
N LYS A 114 -16.83 10.28 -12.79
CA LYS A 114 -15.71 9.73 -13.55
C LYS A 114 -14.75 9.10 -12.55
N SER A 115 -14.59 7.78 -12.62
CA SER A 115 -13.44 7.09 -12.01
C SER A 115 -12.17 7.83 -12.43
N SER A 116 -11.21 7.94 -11.52
CA SER A 116 -10.01 8.72 -11.78
C SER A 116 -9.35 8.22 -13.07
N PRO A 117 -8.87 9.09 -13.98
CA PRO A 117 -8.23 8.71 -15.24
C PRO A 117 -7.05 7.71 -15.12
N LYS A 118 -6.58 7.47 -13.90
CA LYS A 118 -5.46 6.61 -13.54
C LYS A 118 -5.86 5.16 -13.20
N ASP A 119 -7.14 4.84 -13.13
CA ASP A 119 -7.65 3.48 -12.83
C ASP A 119 -7.49 2.51 -14.03
N ALA A 120 -6.95 2.99 -15.16
CA ALA A 120 -6.56 2.14 -16.27
C ALA A 120 -5.41 1.20 -15.85
N PRO A 121 -5.42 -0.08 -16.25
CA PRO A 121 -4.28 -0.97 -16.01
C PRO A 121 -3.00 -0.34 -16.60
N PRO A 122 -1.83 -0.50 -15.96
CA PRO A 122 -0.59 0.07 -16.48
C PRO A 122 -0.39 -0.43 -17.90
N ALA A 123 -0.34 0.49 -18.86
CA ALA A 123 0.02 0.16 -20.23
C ALA A 123 1.36 -0.59 -20.17
N LYS A 124 1.42 -1.80 -20.74
CA LYS A 124 2.67 -2.54 -20.89
C LYS A 124 3.70 -1.57 -21.48
N GLU A 125 4.79 -1.32 -20.76
CA GLU A 125 5.87 -0.48 -21.26
C GLU A 125 6.28 -1.01 -22.64
N PRO A 126 6.25 -0.19 -23.71
CA PRO A 126 6.86 -0.63 -24.96
C PRO A 126 8.34 -0.84 -24.68
N SER A 127 8.81 -2.05 -24.99
CA SER A 127 10.20 -2.47 -24.96
C SER A 127 11.12 -1.35 -25.47
N PRO A 128 12.27 -1.07 -24.82
CA PRO A 128 13.13 0.03 -25.21
C PRO A 128 13.70 -0.22 -26.61
N THR A 129 13.12 0.41 -27.63
CA THR A 129 13.79 0.57 -28.91
C THR A 129 14.92 1.56 -28.70
N HIS A 130 16.16 1.04 -28.73
CA HIS A 130 17.38 1.84 -28.76
C HIS A 130 17.26 2.93 -29.81
N THR A 131 16.96 4.16 -29.39
CA THR A 131 17.02 5.32 -30.27
C THR A 131 18.41 5.89 -30.09
N SER A 132 19.30 5.64 -31.05
CA SER A 132 20.62 6.26 -31.11
C SER A 132 20.46 7.78 -31.09
N SER A 133 21.09 8.44 -30.12
CA SER A 133 21.13 9.91 -30.06
C SER A 133 21.67 10.48 -31.38
N PRO A 134 21.03 11.50 -31.97
CA PRO A 134 21.61 12.19 -33.11
C PRO A 134 22.89 12.94 -32.69
N PRO A 135 23.89 13.05 -33.57
CA PRO A 135 25.15 13.73 -33.25
C PRO A 135 24.93 15.22 -32.99
N LEU A 136 25.66 15.74 -32.00
CA LEU A 136 25.67 17.15 -31.63
C LEU A 136 26.21 18.00 -32.80
N PRO A 137 25.63 19.19 -33.09
CA PRO A 137 26.16 20.09 -34.10
C PRO A 137 27.52 20.69 -33.67
N PRO A 138 28.41 21.03 -34.63
CA PRO A 138 29.72 21.59 -34.33
C PRO A 138 29.61 22.96 -33.65
N THR A 139 30.39 23.17 -32.60
CA THR A 139 30.42 24.41 -31.82
C THR A 139 31.10 25.54 -32.62
N THR A 140 30.33 26.56 -33.00
CA THR A 140 30.90 27.81 -33.52
C THR A 140 31.56 28.57 -32.37
N LYS A 141 32.86 28.79 -32.46
CA LYS A 141 33.67 29.58 -31.52
C LYS A 141 33.12 31.01 -31.46
N CYS A 142 32.53 31.43 -30.34
CA CYS A 142 32.23 32.84 -30.09
C CYS A 142 33.56 33.59 -29.97
N GLY A 143 33.90 34.42 -30.96
CA GLY A 143 35.07 35.28 -30.92
C GLY A 143 34.88 36.39 -29.89
N CYS A 144 35.80 36.49 -28.93
CA CYS A 144 35.93 37.69 -28.10
C CYS A 144 36.57 38.78 -28.96
N GLY A 145 35.79 39.83 -29.25
CA GLY A 145 36.32 41.07 -29.80
C GLY A 145 37.20 41.78 -28.77
N THR A 146 38.32 42.30 -29.27
CA THR A 146 39.33 43.14 -28.62
C THR A 146 38.78 44.40 -27.98
#